data_AF-A0A4Q2Y7B4-F1
#
_entry.id   AF-A0A4Q2Y7B4-F1
#
_cell.length_a   1.000
_cell.length_b   1.000
_cell.length_c   1.000
_cell.angle_alpha   90.00
_cell.angle_beta   90.00
_cell.angle_gamma   90.00
#
_symmetry.space_group_name_H-M   'P 1'
#
loop_
_entity.id
_entity.type
_entity.pdbx_description
1 polymer ?
#
loop_
_entity_poly.entity_id
_entity_poly.type
_entity_poly.pdbx_seq_one_letter_code
_entity_poly.pdbx_strand_id
1 'polypeptide(L)'
;MKSARVFLPLFLATAALSGSSQAGISIYLSPNGIETAEESGITNVTTETFNNRPTGSVDNFLGTVGTYTTPWGGSVENGNIYSGATQDKYLGIQSGSSTTLTLTGDVAYFGLYFSAGDGGNSFDVKNNGATIFSFNTAALIAMLPRTEEGRITAINGQQYKTRDYYGQPGTGHNGSEPYAYIHIIGTEGTTFDQIVLSEAPNTAIFENDNHSIRTSAPELPDTLVHVSTNPTINQIPEPSAALIGGIGALLLLRRRRA
;
A
#
# COMPACT_ATOMS: atom_id res chain seq x y z
N MET A 1 -30.39 -10.91 70.80
CA MET A 1 -30.06 -10.03 69.65
C MET A 1 -28.66 -10.39 69.17
N LYS A 2 -28.54 -11.14 68.07
CA LYS A 2 -27.26 -11.40 67.38
C LYS A 2 -27.38 -10.86 65.96
N SER A 3 -26.54 -9.89 65.63
CA SER A 3 -26.45 -9.25 64.31
C SER A 3 -25.58 -10.13 63.40
N ALA A 4 -26.15 -10.64 62.32
CA ALA A 4 -25.42 -11.33 61.26
C ALA A 4 -25.06 -10.30 60.18
N ARG A 5 -23.77 -9.98 60.05
CA ARG A 5 -23.25 -9.19 58.93
C ARG A 5 -22.95 -10.15 57.78
N VAL A 6 -23.73 -10.06 56.70
CA VAL A 6 -23.46 -10.73 55.43
C VAL A 6 -22.40 -9.91 54.69
N PHE A 7 -21.23 -10.50 54.46
CA PHE A 7 -20.21 -9.95 53.56
C PHE A 7 -20.53 -10.38 52.13
N LEU A 8 -20.81 -9.41 51.26
CA LEU A 8 -20.95 -9.61 49.82
C LEU A 8 -19.60 -9.34 49.16
N PRO A 9 -18.96 -10.30 48.46
CA PRO A 9 -17.72 -10.01 47.74
C PRO A 9 -18.06 -9.30 46.43
N LEU A 10 -17.60 -8.06 46.30
CA LEU A 10 -17.62 -7.31 45.06
C LEU A 10 -16.48 -7.83 44.17
N PHE A 11 -16.77 -8.70 43.21
CA PHE A 11 -15.83 -9.06 42.17
C PHE A 11 -15.74 -7.91 41.16
N LEU A 12 -14.63 -7.17 41.21
CA LEU A 12 -14.29 -6.14 40.24
C LEU A 12 -13.80 -6.85 38.96
N ALA A 13 -14.65 -6.90 37.94
CA ALA A 13 -14.25 -7.35 36.61
C ALA A 13 -13.43 -6.24 35.94
N THR A 14 -12.11 -6.38 35.91
CA THR A 14 -11.23 -5.58 35.06
C THR A 14 -11.47 -5.99 33.61
N ALA A 15 -12.32 -5.24 32.90
CA ALA A 15 -12.36 -5.28 31.45
C ALA A 15 -11.00 -4.74 30.96
N ALA A 16 -10.13 -5.63 30.50
CA ALA A 16 -8.97 -5.23 29.72
C ALA A 16 -9.51 -4.56 28.45
N LEU A 17 -9.41 -3.23 28.39
CA LEU A 17 -9.50 -2.49 27.14
C LEU A 17 -8.27 -2.89 26.34
N SER A 18 -8.36 -3.98 25.59
CA SER A 18 -7.46 -4.23 24.47
C SER A 18 -7.73 -3.09 23.50
N GLY A 19 -6.83 -2.11 23.44
CA GLY A 19 -6.78 -1.27 22.25
C GLY A 19 -6.57 -2.21 21.08
N SER A 20 -7.52 -2.24 20.13
CA SER A 20 -7.27 -2.84 18.84
C SER A 20 -6.10 -2.08 18.24
N SER A 21 -4.90 -2.65 18.24
CA SER A 21 -3.87 -2.17 17.33
C SER A 21 -4.42 -2.44 15.93
N GLN A 22 -4.39 -1.41 15.08
CA GLN A 22 -5.03 -1.49 13.78
C GLN A 22 -4.05 -2.15 12.81
N ALA A 23 -4.14 -3.48 12.68
CA ALA A 23 -3.52 -4.20 11.59
C ALA A 23 -3.99 -3.56 10.28
N GLY A 24 -3.05 -3.17 9.41
CA GLY A 24 -3.39 -2.42 8.21
C GLY A 24 -2.25 -2.26 7.22
N ILE A 25 -2.53 -1.42 6.21
CA ILE A 25 -1.57 -0.97 5.20
C ILE A 25 -1.27 0.51 5.46
N SER A 26 0.01 0.86 5.43
CA SER A 26 0.48 2.25 5.43
C SER A 26 1.14 2.59 4.10
N ILE A 27 0.92 3.82 3.64
CA ILE A 27 1.50 4.33 2.39
C ILE A 27 2.51 5.42 2.70
N TYR A 28 3.67 5.35 2.05
CA TYR A 28 4.70 6.37 2.13
C TYR A 28 5.17 6.80 0.74
N LEU A 29 5.73 8.00 0.66
CA LEU A 29 6.47 8.49 -0.49
C LEU A 29 7.94 8.65 -0.16
N SER A 30 8.77 8.35 -1.14
CA SER A 30 10.15 8.81 -1.13
C SER A 30 10.27 10.32 -1.30
N PRO A 31 11.43 10.91 -0.95
CA PRO A 31 11.81 12.22 -1.44
C PRO A 31 11.69 12.35 -2.96
N ASN A 32 11.54 13.58 -3.46
CA ASN A 32 11.43 13.82 -4.89
C ASN A 32 12.68 13.35 -5.65
N GLY A 33 12.49 12.86 -6.88
CA GLY A 33 13.58 12.40 -7.74
C GLY A 33 14.12 10.99 -7.42
N ILE A 34 13.54 10.30 -6.43
CA ILE A 34 13.84 8.89 -6.14
C ILE A 34 12.96 8.00 -7.02
N GLU A 35 13.58 7.03 -7.69
CA GLU A 35 12.91 6.16 -8.67
C GLU A 35 12.95 4.67 -8.28
N THR A 36 13.66 4.30 -7.22
CA THR A 36 13.78 2.91 -6.74
C THR A 36 13.65 2.80 -5.22
N ALA A 37 13.24 1.63 -4.72
CA ALA A 37 13.15 1.36 -3.29
C ALA A 37 14.51 1.51 -2.58
N GLU A 38 15.58 1.06 -3.22
CA GLU A 38 16.94 1.13 -2.67
C GLU A 38 17.44 2.56 -2.53
N GLU A 39 17.16 3.44 -3.49
CA GLU A 39 17.45 4.88 -3.40
C GLU A 39 16.66 5.56 -2.27
N SER A 40 15.47 5.06 -1.96
CA SER A 40 14.69 5.47 -0.79
C SER A 40 15.31 5.04 0.54
N GLY A 41 16.25 4.07 0.52
CA GLY A 41 16.84 3.44 1.70
C GLY A 41 16.20 2.10 2.09
N ILE A 42 15.21 1.60 1.34
CA ILE A 42 14.62 0.28 1.55
C ILE A 42 15.44 -0.76 0.80
N THR A 43 16.23 -1.53 1.52
CA THR A 43 17.16 -2.53 0.96
C THR A 43 16.60 -3.95 1.00
N ASN A 44 17.28 -4.85 0.28
CA ASN A 44 16.95 -6.28 0.18
C ASN A 44 15.57 -6.53 -0.44
N VAL A 45 15.22 -5.77 -1.48
CA VAL A 45 14.01 -5.97 -2.26
C VAL A 45 14.29 -6.85 -3.48
N THR A 46 13.24 -7.50 -3.98
CA THR A 46 13.25 -8.12 -5.31
C THR A 46 12.47 -7.23 -6.26
N THR A 47 13.06 -6.87 -7.41
CA THR A 47 12.48 -5.87 -8.32
C THR A 47 12.24 -6.44 -9.72
N GLU A 48 11.04 -6.24 -10.26
CA GLU A 48 10.73 -6.37 -11.69
C GLU A 48 10.91 -5.00 -12.35
N THR A 49 11.66 -4.94 -13.44
CA THR A 49 12.04 -3.70 -14.13
C THR A 49 11.46 -3.61 -15.54
N PHE A 50 10.74 -4.64 -15.98
CA PHE A 50 10.20 -4.85 -17.33
C PHE A 50 11.24 -4.88 -18.46
N ASN A 51 12.52 -4.61 -18.18
CA ASN A 51 13.59 -4.49 -19.17
C ASN A 51 13.79 -5.70 -20.05
N ASN A 52 13.65 -6.88 -19.47
CA ASN A 52 13.83 -8.15 -20.16
C ASN A 52 12.59 -8.55 -20.98
N ARG A 53 11.53 -7.74 -21.00
CA ARG A 53 10.31 -8.00 -21.75
C ARG A 53 10.37 -7.43 -23.17
N PRO A 54 9.81 -8.15 -24.16
CA PRO A 54 9.43 -7.52 -25.42
C PRO A 54 8.41 -6.40 -25.19
N THR A 55 8.45 -5.36 -26.01
CA THR A 55 7.42 -4.33 -26.01
C THR A 55 6.15 -4.81 -26.72
N GLY A 56 5.02 -4.20 -26.39
CA GLY A 56 3.71 -4.47 -26.99
C GLY A 56 2.67 -4.88 -25.96
N SER A 57 1.49 -5.26 -26.45
CA SER A 57 0.37 -5.68 -25.61
C SER A 57 0.69 -6.94 -24.83
N VAL A 58 0.24 -6.97 -23.58
CA VAL A 58 0.41 -8.11 -22.67
C VAL A 58 -0.91 -8.46 -22.00
N ASP A 59 -1.29 -9.73 -22.11
CA ASP A 59 -2.49 -10.27 -21.44
C ASP A 59 -2.11 -11.01 -20.15
N ASN A 60 -0.97 -11.70 -20.16
CA ASN A 60 -0.43 -12.37 -18.98
C ASN A 60 1.08 -12.61 -19.13
N PHE A 61 1.85 -12.38 -18.08
CA PHE A 61 3.27 -12.74 -18.05
C PHE A 61 3.77 -13.00 -16.62
N LEU A 62 4.71 -13.95 -16.50
CA LEU A 62 5.43 -14.20 -15.25
C LEU A 62 6.61 -13.24 -15.15
N GLY A 63 6.53 -12.25 -14.26
CA GLY A 63 7.59 -11.33 -13.86
C GLY A 63 8.49 -11.85 -12.73
N THR A 64 9.50 -11.07 -12.38
CA THR A 64 10.43 -11.37 -11.27
C THR A 64 9.72 -11.41 -9.91
N VAL A 65 8.71 -10.56 -9.72
CA VAL A 65 7.98 -10.41 -8.44
C VAL A 65 6.64 -11.14 -8.39
N GLY A 66 6.23 -11.76 -9.49
CA GLY A 66 4.94 -12.45 -9.56
C GLY A 66 4.39 -12.57 -10.97
N THR A 67 3.16 -13.05 -11.08
CA THR A 67 2.43 -13.15 -12.35
C THR A 67 1.52 -11.95 -12.54
N TYR A 68 1.71 -11.25 -13.65
CA TYR A 68 0.88 -10.15 -14.08
C TYR A 68 -0.19 -10.69 -15.02
N THR A 69 -1.46 -10.43 -14.71
CA THR A 69 -2.61 -10.80 -15.52
C THR A 69 -3.44 -9.57 -15.81
N THR A 70 -3.62 -9.27 -17.09
CA THR A 70 -4.30 -8.09 -17.60
C THR A 70 -5.37 -8.55 -18.59
N PRO A 71 -6.66 -8.48 -18.25
CA PRO A 71 -7.72 -8.98 -19.13
C PRO A 71 -7.72 -8.32 -20.52
N TRP A 72 -7.29 -7.06 -20.61
CA TRP A 72 -7.05 -6.29 -21.83
C TRP A 72 -6.28 -5.01 -21.47
N GLY A 73 -5.71 -4.30 -22.45
CA GLY A 73 -5.18 -2.93 -22.23
C GLY A 73 -3.89 -2.85 -21.41
N GLY A 74 -3.20 -3.96 -21.17
CA GLY A 74 -1.83 -3.94 -20.63
C GLY A 74 -0.81 -3.84 -21.75
N SER A 75 0.25 -3.06 -21.54
CA SER A 75 1.38 -2.95 -22.47
C SER A 75 2.70 -2.86 -21.74
N VAL A 76 3.74 -3.46 -22.30
CA VAL A 76 5.13 -3.08 -21.97
C VAL A 76 5.61 -2.11 -23.03
N GLU A 77 6.08 -0.95 -22.62
CA GLU A 77 6.49 0.12 -23.52
C GLU A 77 7.92 0.55 -23.23
N ASN A 78 8.59 1.09 -24.25
CA ASN A 78 9.89 1.74 -24.05
C ASN A 78 9.67 3.07 -23.31
N GLY A 79 10.66 3.45 -22.51
CA GLY A 79 10.73 4.73 -21.83
C GLY A 79 10.55 5.88 -22.80
N ASN A 80 9.81 6.88 -22.34
CA ASN A 80 9.44 8.07 -23.08
C ASN A 80 9.44 9.29 -22.14
N ILE A 81 8.78 10.38 -22.54
CA ILE A 81 8.71 11.60 -21.72
C ILE A 81 7.84 11.46 -20.47
N TYR A 82 7.04 10.40 -20.38
CA TYR A 82 6.11 10.12 -19.29
C TYR A 82 6.69 9.12 -18.29
N SER A 83 7.40 8.07 -18.73
CA SER A 83 7.92 7.01 -17.85
C SER A 83 9.17 6.31 -18.41
N GLY A 84 9.80 5.42 -17.63
CA GLY A 84 10.91 4.57 -18.07
C GLY A 84 12.25 5.29 -18.29
N ALA A 85 12.48 6.45 -17.65
CA ALA A 85 13.73 7.20 -17.83
C ALA A 85 14.96 6.47 -17.30
N THR A 86 14.85 5.85 -16.12
CA THR A 86 15.94 5.10 -15.49
C THR A 86 15.92 3.62 -15.81
N GLN A 87 14.74 3.03 -16.08
CA GLN A 87 14.61 1.59 -16.31
C GLN A 87 14.29 1.21 -17.75
N ASP A 88 14.49 2.08 -18.74
CA ASP A 88 14.27 1.88 -20.19
C ASP A 88 12.87 1.41 -20.64
N LYS A 89 12.05 0.78 -19.79
CA LYS A 89 10.71 0.25 -20.06
C LYS A 89 9.81 0.37 -18.84
N TYR A 90 8.51 0.42 -19.08
CA TYR A 90 7.50 0.47 -18.03
C TYR A 90 6.28 -0.38 -18.40
N LEU A 91 5.43 -0.66 -17.41
CA LEU A 91 4.12 -1.26 -17.61
C LEU A 91 3.08 -0.14 -17.75
N GLY A 92 2.38 -0.12 -18.88
CA GLY A 92 1.23 0.74 -19.13
C GLY A 92 -0.08 -0.01 -18.90
N ILE A 93 -1.06 0.68 -18.29
CA ILE A 93 -2.43 0.19 -18.13
C ILE A 93 -3.37 1.20 -18.78
N GLN A 94 -4.02 0.79 -19.85
CA GLN A 94 -4.93 1.62 -20.62
C GLN A 94 -6.16 2.05 -19.80
N SER A 95 -6.65 3.27 -20.04
CA SER A 95 -7.88 3.80 -19.44
C SER A 95 -9.04 2.80 -19.46
N GLY A 96 -9.63 2.58 -18.28
CA GLY A 96 -10.73 1.65 -18.04
C GLY A 96 -10.31 0.21 -17.80
N SER A 97 -9.01 -0.08 -17.75
CA SER A 97 -8.47 -1.42 -17.52
C SER A 97 -7.74 -1.56 -16.18
N SER A 98 -7.30 -2.79 -15.90
CA SER A 98 -6.56 -3.16 -14.71
C SER A 98 -5.57 -4.28 -15.00
N THR A 99 -4.44 -4.26 -14.29
CA THR A 99 -3.49 -5.37 -14.21
C THR A 99 -3.47 -5.91 -12.79
N THR A 100 -3.71 -7.22 -12.65
CA THR A 100 -3.56 -7.93 -11.39
C THR A 100 -2.18 -8.56 -11.32
N LEU A 101 -1.38 -8.17 -10.33
CA LEU A 101 -0.13 -8.83 -9.96
C LEU A 101 -0.40 -9.81 -8.82
N THR A 102 -0.32 -11.10 -9.11
CA THR A 102 -0.27 -12.17 -8.09
C THR A 102 1.19 -12.40 -7.71
N LEU A 103 1.52 -12.16 -6.46
CA LEU A 103 2.89 -12.16 -5.97
C LEU A 103 3.46 -13.57 -5.84
N THR A 104 4.79 -13.70 -5.77
CA THR A 104 5.47 -15.00 -5.60
C THR A 104 5.22 -15.66 -4.24
N GLY A 105 4.59 -14.94 -3.30
CA GLY A 105 4.13 -15.40 -2.00
C GLY A 105 3.59 -14.23 -1.18
N ASP A 106 3.30 -14.47 0.09
CA ASP A 106 2.89 -13.42 1.03
C ASP A 106 4.04 -12.43 1.24
N VAL A 107 3.76 -11.14 1.03
CA VAL A 107 4.71 -10.04 1.24
C VAL A 107 4.15 -9.02 2.22
N ALA A 108 5.04 -8.25 2.82
CA ALA A 108 4.69 -7.13 3.70
C ALA A 108 5.14 -5.77 3.13
N TYR A 109 5.67 -5.77 1.91
CA TYR A 109 6.14 -4.58 1.21
C TYR A 109 5.91 -4.71 -0.29
N PHE A 110 5.38 -3.64 -0.87
CA PHE A 110 5.35 -3.41 -2.32
C PHE A 110 5.73 -1.97 -2.59
N GLY A 111 6.70 -1.75 -3.49
CA GLY A 111 7.10 -0.45 -3.98
C GLY A 111 6.79 -0.33 -5.47
N LEU A 112 6.40 0.85 -5.92
CA LEU A 112 6.31 1.16 -7.34
C LEU A 112 6.80 2.59 -7.63
N TYR A 113 7.36 2.79 -8.82
CA TYR A 113 7.57 4.15 -9.32
C TYR A 113 6.31 4.64 -10.04
N PHE A 114 5.67 5.63 -9.41
CA PHE A 114 4.50 6.33 -9.93
C PHE A 114 4.96 7.45 -10.86
N SER A 115 4.85 7.24 -12.16
CA SER A 115 5.30 8.16 -13.20
C SER A 115 4.11 8.79 -13.90
N ALA A 116 4.19 10.08 -14.23
CA ALA A 116 3.15 10.78 -15.01
C ALA A 116 1.73 10.64 -14.42
N GLY A 117 1.66 10.65 -13.09
CA GLY A 117 0.48 10.20 -12.38
C GLY A 117 -0.75 11.11 -12.50
N ASP A 118 -1.93 10.53 -12.61
CA ASP A 118 -3.20 11.25 -12.60
C ASP A 118 -4.15 10.74 -11.49
N GLY A 119 -5.35 11.33 -11.39
CA GLY A 119 -6.34 10.96 -10.37
C GLY A 119 -7.17 9.71 -10.70
N GLY A 120 -7.03 9.17 -11.91
CA GLY A 120 -7.63 7.93 -12.38
C GLY A 120 -6.87 6.68 -11.93
N ASN A 121 -5.57 6.82 -11.64
CA ASN A 121 -4.77 5.69 -11.19
C ASN A 121 -5.22 5.20 -9.79
N SER A 122 -5.19 3.89 -9.59
CA SER A 122 -5.55 3.29 -8.30
C SER A 122 -4.86 1.96 -8.09
N PHE A 123 -4.77 1.56 -6.82
CA PHE A 123 -4.36 0.23 -6.45
C PHE A 123 -5.17 -0.36 -5.30
N ASP A 124 -5.51 -1.64 -5.45
CA ASP A 124 -6.05 -2.47 -4.38
C ASP A 124 -4.98 -3.44 -3.89
N VAL A 125 -4.86 -3.55 -2.56
CA VAL A 125 -4.04 -4.54 -1.89
C VAL A 125 -4.97 -5.65 -1.40
N LYS A 126 -4.62 -6.89 -1.75
CA LYS A 126 -5.43 -8.06 -1.48
C LYS A 126 -4.66 -9.14 -0.73
N ASN A 127 -5.38 -9.86 0.10
CA ASN A 127 -4.88 -11.05 0.78
C ASN A 127 -5.94 -12.16 0.64
N ASN A 128 -5.56 -13.31 0.08
CA ASN A 128 -6.45 -14.45 -0.14
C ASN A 128 -7.74 -14.07 -0.89
N GLY A 129 -7.62 -13.17 -1.87
CA GLY A 129 -8.72 -12.69 -2.71
C GLY A 129 -9.59 -11.58 -2.08
N ALA A 130 -9.41 -11.25 -0.80
CA ALA A 130 -10.12 -10.15 -0.15
C ALA A 130 -9.31 -8.84 -0.26
N THR A 131 -9.95 -7.74 -0.67
CA THR A 131 -9.35 -6.41 -0.63
C THR A 131 -9.23 -5.94 0.80
N ILE A 132 -8.00 -5.72 1.26
CA ILE A 132 -7.68 -5.25 2.61
C ILE A 132 -7.34 -3.76 2.65
N PHE A 133 -7.03 -3.17 1.50
CA PHE A 133 -6.76 -1.74 1.34
C PHE A 133 -7.00 -1.30 -0.10
N SER A 134 -7.50 -0.08 -0.28
CA SER A 134 -7.69 0.55 -1.59
C SER A 134 -7.16 1.97 -1.54
N PHE A 135 -6.47 2.38 -2.60
CA PHE A 135 -5.93 3.71 -2.76
C PHE A 135 -6.19 4.25 -4.16
N ASN A 136 -6.57 5.52 -4.22
CA ASN A 136 -6.65 6.26 -5.46
C ASN A 136 -5.68 7.44 -5.36
N THR A 137 -4.92 7.65 -6.42
CA THR A 137 -3.83 8.63 -6.47
C THR A 137 -4.33 10.07 -6.51
N ALA A 138 -5.63 10.35 -6.70
CA ALA A 138 -6.16 11.71 -6.52
C ALA A 138 -5.87 12.25 -5.11
N ALA A 139 -5.87 11.38 -4.10
CA ALA A 139 -5.53 11.77 -2.73
C ALA A 139 -4.02 12.07 -2.56
N LEU A 140 -3.17 11.33 -3.26
CA LEU A 140 -1.73 11.62 -3.38
C LEU A 140 -1.50 12.98 -4.04
N ILE A 141 -2.16 13.23 -5.17
CA ILE A 141 -2.03 14.48 -5.95
C ILE A 141 -2.51 15.68 -5.13
N ALA A 142 -3.59 15.52 -4.36
CA ALA A 142 -4.07 16.56 -3.44
C ALA A 142 -3.05 16.91 -2.35
N MET A 143 -2.21 15.94 -1.93
CA MET A 143 -1.11 16.15 -0.98
C MET A 143 0.10 16.85 -1.63
N LEU A 144 0.16 16.90 -2.96
CA LEU A 144 1.26 17.49 -3.74
C LEU A 144 0.83 18.76 -4.50
N PRO A 145 0.34 19.83 -3.85
CA PRO A 145 -0.02 21.05 -4.57
C PRO A 145 1.18 21.63 -5.31
N ARG A 146 1.04 21.91 -6.61
CA ARG A 146 2.09 22.49 -7.45
C ARG A 146 2.23 24.00 -7.24
N THR A 147 2.60 24.43 -6.03
CA THR A 147 2.76 25.84 -5.62
C THR A 147 4.15 26.12 -5.04
N GLU A 148 4.53 27.38 -4.80
CA GLU A 148 5.86 27.71 -4.21
C GLU A 148 5.90 27.38 -2.73
N GLU A 149 4.75 27.50 -2.07
CA GLU A 149 4.58 27.35 -0.64
C GLU A 149 4.25 25.92 -0.24
N GLY A 150 3.84 25.07 -1.18
CA GLY A 150 3.45 23.68 -0.92
C GLY A 150 4.59 22.85 -0.33
N ARG A 151 4.35 22.26 0.84
CA ARG A 151 5.32 21.42 1.56
C ARG A 151 4.65 20.15 2.07
N ILE A 152 5.42 19.06 2.07
CA ILE A 152 5.11 17.82 2.79
C ILE A 152 6.25 17.51 3.76
N THR A 153 5.93 16.84 4.85
CA THR A 153 6.85 16.62 5.97
C THR A 153 7.21 15.15 6.08
N ALA A 154 8.50 14.83 6.07
CA ALA A 154 9.05 13.50 6.30
C ALA A 154 8.92 13.08 7.77
N ILE A 155 9.17 11.80 8.06
CA ILE A 155 9.17 11.25 9.43
C ILE A 155 10.14 12.01 10.34
N ASN A 156 11.32 12.38 9.84
CA ASN A 156 12.32 13.15 10.58
C ASN A 156 12.02 14.66 10.70
N GLY A 157 10.88 15.13 10.17
CA GLY A 157 10.49 16.54 10.18
C GLY A 157 11.06 17.38 9.04
N GLN A 158 11.90 16.81 8.16
CA GLN A 158 12.36 17.49 6.95
C GLN A 158 11.17 17.82 6.05
N GLN A 159 11.19 19.01 5.44
CA GLN A 159 10.16 19.44 4.52
C GLN A 159 10.65 19.35 3.07
N TYR A 160 9.85 18.73 2.20
CA TYR A 160 10.06 18.72 0.76
C TYR A 160 9.10 19.67 0.08
N LYS A 161 9.55 20.38 -0.97
CA LYS A 161 8.63 21.18 -1.78
C LYS A 161 7.82 20.24 -2.67
N THR A 162 6.51 20.37 -2.62
CA THR A 162 5.59 19.50 -3.38
C THR A 162 5.71 19.71 -4.88
N ARG A 163 6.06 20.92 -5.33
CA ARG A 163 6.35 21.21 -6.73
C ARG A 163 7.56 20.45 -7.29
N ASP A 164 8.48 19.98 -6.44
CA ASP A 164 9.69 19.29 -6.91
C ASP A 164 9.39 17.83 -7.28
N TYR A 165 8.17 17.35 -6.98
CA TYR A 165 7.64 16.07 -7.47
C TYR A 165 7.08 16.17 -8.89
N TYR A 166 7.09 17.34 -9.54
CA TYR A 166 6.51 17.50 -10.87
C TYR A 166 7.56 17.51 -11.97
N GLY A 167 7.29 16.71 -13.00
CA GLY A 167 8.20 16.46 -14.12
C GLY A 167 9.11 15.26 -13.89
N GLN A 168 9.38 14.55 -14.99
CA GLN A 168 10.24 13.39 -15.02
C GLN A 168 11.62 13.73 -14.43
N PRO A 169 12.11 12.97 -13.43
CA PRO A 169 13.43 13.19 -12.85
C PRO A 169 14.54 13.24 -13.91
N GLY A 170 15.56 14.07 -13.66
CA GLY A 170 16.69 14.26 -14.56
C GLY A 170 16.42 15.13 -15.80
N THR A 171 15.23 15.05 -16.41
CA THR A 171 14.90 15.79 -17.64
C THR A 171 13.96 16.98 -17.42
N GLY A 172 13.08 16.90 -16.42
CA GLY A 172 12.00 17.86 -16.20
C GLY A 172 10.90 17.83 -17.27
N HIS A 173 10.92 16.84 -18.17
CA HIS A 173 9.85 16.63 -19.13
C HIS A 173 8.53 16.37 -18.41
N ASN A 174 7.42 16.67 -19.09
CA ASN A 174 6.08 16.46 -18.53
C ASN A 174 5.87 17.15 -17.17
N GLY A 175 6.40 18.36 -17.03
CA GLY A 175 6.42 19.11 -15.77
C GLY A 175 5.05 19.47 -15.18
N SER A 176 3.94 19.13 -15.84
CA SER A 176 2.58 19.27 -15.31
C SER A 176 2.12 18.07 -14.48
N GLU A 177 2.82 16.95 -14.53
CA GLU A 177 2.40 15.71 -13.89
C GLU A 177 3.36 15.31 -12.76
N PRO A 178 2.83 14.67 -11.69
CA PRO A 178 3.59 14.23 -10.54
C PRO A 178 4.32 12.91 -10.78
N TYR A 179 5.44 12.77 -10.08
CA TYR A 179 6.35 11.64 -10.09
C TYR A 179 6.77 11.34 -8.65
N ALA A 180 6.61 10.10 -8.20
CA ALA A 180 7.05 9.70 -6.87
C ALA A 180 7.29 8.20 -6.79
N TYR A 181 8.22 7.77 -5.95
CA TYR A 181 8.26 6.38 -5.53
C TYR A 181 7.27 6.16 -4.38
N ILE A 182 6.33 5.23 -4.56
CA ILE A 182 5.30 4.88 -3.57
C ILE A 182 5.69 3.60 -2.86
N HIS A 183 5.56 3.59 -1.55
CA HIS A 183 5.76 2.42 -0.70
C HIS A 183 4.44 2.00 -0.05
N ILE A 184 4.07 0.74 -0.23
CA ILE A 184 2.93 0.08 0.40
C ILE A 184 3.46 -0.91 1.44
N ILE A 185 3.12 -0.70 2.70
CA ILE A 185 3.73 -1.40 3.82
C ILE A 185 2.65 -2.03 4.70
N GLY A 186 2.75 -3.34 4.89
CA GLY A 186 1.96 -4.05 5.89
C GLY A 186 2.44 -3.71 7.29
N THR A 187 1.53 -3.23 8.14
CA THR A 187 1.81 -2.91 9.55
C THR A 187 1.34 -4.05 10.46
N GLU A 188 1.96 -4.15 11.63
CA GLU A 188 1.53 -5.07 12.70
C GLU A 188 1.44 -6.55 12.25
N GLY A 189 2.33 -6.96 11.33
CA GLY A 189 2.37 -8.32 10.79
C GLY A 189 1.43 -8.58 9.62
N THR A 190 0.73 -7.55 9.12
CA THR A 190 -0.10 -7.64 7.92
C THR A 190 0.74 -8.03 6.71
N THR A 191 0.25 -9.01 5.96
CA THR A 191 0.80 -9.44 4.68
C THR A 191 -0.29 -9.46 3.61
N PHE A 192 0.14 -9.50 2.35
CA PHE A 192 -0.72 -9.53 1.18
C PHE A 192 -0.07 -10.33 0.04
N ASP A 193 -0.89 -10.86 -0.85
CA ASP A 193 -0.49 -11.79 -1.92
C ASP A 193 -0.82 -11.26 -3.32
N GLN A 194 -1.55 -10.15 -3.39
CA GLN A 194 -1.99 -9.59 -4.67
C GLN A 194 -2.09 -8.06 -4.63
N ILE A 195 -1.67 -7.43 -5.73
CA ILE A 195 -1.88 -6.01 -6.02
C ILE A 195 -2.69 -5.91 -7.31
N VAL A 196 -3.75 -5.10 -7.32
CA VAL A 196 -4.48 -4.76 -8.54
C VAL A 196 -4.20 -3.30 -8.85
N LEU A 197 -3.52 -3.03 -9.96
CA LEU A 197 -3.28 -1.68 -10.48
C LEU A 197 -4.37 -1.39 -11.51
N SER A 198 -5.07 -0.26 -11.39
CA SER A 198 -6.19 0.06 -12.30
C SER A 198 -6.17 1.50 -12.74
N GLU A 199 -6.69 1.72 -13.93
CA GLU A 199 -6.89 3.04 -14.51
C GLU A 199 -8.36 3.31 -14.77
N ALA A 200 -8.83 4.47 -14.31
CA ALA A 200 -10.23 4.87 -14.49
C ALA A 200 -10.60 5.00 -15.98
N PRO A 201 -11.89 4.91 -16.34
CA PRO A 201 -12.32 5.19 -17.70
C PRO A 201 -12.20 6.68 -18.06
N ASN A 202 -11.78 6.98 -19.30
CA ASN A 202 -11.66 8.33 -19.87
C ASN A 202 -10.54 9.18 -19.24
N THR A 203 -9.48 8.54 -18.76
CA THR A 203 -8.27 9.17 -18.23
C THR A 203 -7.05 8.75 -19.08
N ALA A 204 -5.83 8.96 -18.59
CA ALA A 204 -4.61 8.66 -19.33
C ALA A 204 -4.31 7.14 -19.33
N ILE A 205 -3.05 6.79 -19.60
CA ILE A 205 -2.51 5.46 -19.30
C ILE A 205 -1.96 5.55 -17.89
N PHE A 206 -2.16 4.53 -17.06
CA PHE A 206 -1.36 4.43 -15.84
C PHE A 206 0.01 3.90 -16.22
N GLU A 207 1.01 4.77 -16.31
CA GLU A 207 2.41 4.37 -16.42
C GLU A 207 3.00 4.10 -15.03
N ASN A 208 3.38 2.85 -14.80
CA ASN A 208 4.07 2.44 -13.58
C ASN A 208 5.34 1.68 -13.93
N ASP A 209 6.45 2.21 -13.46
CA ASP A 209 7.75 1.60 -13.63
C ASP A 209 8.15 0.92 -12.32
N ASN A 210 8.89 -0.17 -12.48
CA ASN A 210 9.51 -1.02 -11.48
C ASN A 210 8.70 -1.40 -10.24
N HIS A 211 8.54 -2.70 -10.02
CA HIS A 211 7.81 -3.21 -8.87
C HIS A 211 8.76 -3.94 -7.94
N SER A 212 8.88 -3.45 -6.71
CA SER A 212 9.77 -4.01 -5.69
C SER A 212 8.97 -4.69 -4.59
N ILE A 213 9.39 -5.88 -4.15
CA ILE A 213 8.73 -6.61 -3.05
C ILE A 213 9.70 -7.02 -1.96
N ARG A 214 9.17 -7.24 -0.76
CA ARG A 214 9.88 -7.86 0.36
C ARG A 214 8.90 -8.62 1.26
N THR A 215 9.30 -9.82 1.68
CA THR A 215 8.47 -10.70 2.53
C THR A 215 8.25 -10.17 3.94
N SER A 216 9.13 -9.29 4.42
CA SER A 216 9.04 -8.61 5.71
C SER A 216 8.88 -7.11 5.53
N ALA A 217 8.15 -6.48 6.44
CA ALA A 217 8.06 -5.03 6.48
C ALA A 217 9.48 -4.45 6.66
N PRO A 218 9.86 -3.42 5.88
CA PRO A 218 11.16 -2.82 5.99
C PRO A 218 11.26 -1.96 7.24
N GLU A 219 12.49 -1.72 7.69
CA GLU A 219 12.76 -0.57 8.54
C GLU A 219 12.51 0.69 7.70
N LEU A 220 11.74 1.64 8.23
CA LEU A 220 11.37 2.85 7.51
C LEU A 220 12.52 3.86 7.55
N PRO A 221 13.07 4.27 6.40
CA PRO A 221 13.91 5.45 6.32
C PRO A 221 13.15 6.67 6.85
N ASP A 222 13.78 7.47 7.69
CA ASP A 222 13.14 8.64 8.31
C ASP A 222 12.92 9.82 7.34
N THR A 223 13.45 9.70 6.12
CA THR A 223 13.25 10.60 4.98
C THR A 223 11.93 10.37 4.26
N LEU A 224 11.23 9.27 4.53
CA LEU A 224 9.94 9.00 3.89
C LEU A 224 8.84 9.92 4.43
N VAL A 225 7.89 10.25 3.56
CA VAL A 225 6.68 11.02 3.88
C VAL A 225 5.52 10.06 4.04
N HIS A 226 4.84 10.06 5.18
CA HIS A 226 3.62 9.28 5.36
C HIS A 226 2.46 9.92 4.59
N VAL A 227 1.76 9.13 3.78
CA VAL A 227 0.56 9.57 3.07
C VAL A 227 -0.64 9.43 3.99
N SER A 228 -0.95 10.51 4.72
CA SER A 228 -2.08 10.61 5.63
C SER A 228 -3.41 10.76 4.88
N THR A 229 -3.79 9.72 4.15
CA THR A 229 -5.15 9.60 3.63
C THR A 229 -5.99 8.89 4.68
N ASN A 230 -7.25 9.29 4.87
CA ASN A 230 -8.22 8.45 5.57
C ASN A 230 -8.48 7.27 4.65
N PRO A 231 -7.99 6.05 4.94
CA PRO A 231 -8.25 4.94 4.06
C PRO A 231 -9.76 4.66 4.03
N THR A 232 -10.29 4.32 2.86
CA THR A 232 -11.63 3.74 2.78
C THR A 232 -11.50 2.29 3.21
N ILE A 233 -11.43 2.07 4.53
CA ILE A 233 -11.31 0.72 5.09
C ILE A 233 -12.66 0.04 4.94
N ASN A 234 -12.73 -0.97 4.07
CA ASN A 234 -13.74 -2.01 4.23
C ASN A 234 -13.39 -2.73 5.53
N GLN A 235 -14.19 -2.54 6.58
CA GLN A 235 -13.98 -3.22 7.85
C GLN A 235 -13.92 -4.73 7.59
N ILE A 236 -12.75 -5.33 7.77
CA ILE A 236 -12.60 -6.78 7.80
C ILE A 236 -13.28 -7.22 9.10
N PRO A 237 -14.32 -8.07 9.05
CA PRO A 237 -14.96 -8.54 10.27
C PRO A 237 -13.93 -9.25 11.14
N GLU A 238 -13.72 -8.75 12.34
CA GLU A 238 -12.89 -9.42 13.36
C GLU A 238 -13.33 -10.89 13.49
N PRO A 239 -12.40 -11.86 13.55
CA PRO A 239 -12.76 -13.23 13.90
C PRO A 239 -13.46 -13.17 15.26
N SER A 240 -14.72 -13.59 15.29
CA SER A 240 -15.61 -13.30 16.42
C SER A 240 -15.02 -13.80 17.74
N ALA A 241 -14.50 -12.88 18.56
CA ALA A 241 -14.09 -13.16 19.95
C ALA A 241 -15.24 -13.76 20.78
N ALA A 242 -16.48 -13.66 20.29
CA ALA A 242 -17.67 -14.33 20.81
C ALA A 242 -17.52 -15.87 20.90
N LEU A 243 -16.74 -16.51 20.02
CA LEU A 243 -16.52 -17.96 20.07
C LEU A 243 -15.59 -18.38 21.22
N ILE A 244 -14.62 -17.54 21.58
CA ILE A 244 -13.68 -17.82 22.68
C ILE A 244 -14.32 -17.48 24.04
N GLY A 245 -15.07 -16.38 24.11
CA GLY A 245 -15.82 -16.00 25.32
C GLY A 245 -16.95 -16.98 25.69
N GLY A 246 -17.62 -17.55 24.68
CA GLY A 246 -18.70 -18.53 24.88
C GLY A 246 -18.23 -19.84 25.50
N ILE A 247 -17.07 -20.35 25.08
CA ILE A 247 -16.50 -21.60 25.62
C ILE A 247 -15.99 -21.41 27.06
N GLY A 248 -15.37 -20.26 27.36
CA GLY A 248 -14.90 -19.93 28.71
C GLY A 248 -16.01 -19.83 29.76
N ALA A 249 -17.14 -19.20 29.41
CA ALA A 249 -18.28 -19.07 30.31
C ALA A 249 -18.98 -20.41 30.58
N LEU A 250 -19.09 -21.29 29.57
CA LEU A 250 -19.65 -22.63 29.71
C LEU A 250 -18.79 -23.56 30.59
N LEU A 251 -17.46 -23.44 30.53
CA LEU A 251 -16.55 -24.21 31.39
C LEU A 251 -16.61 -23.75 32.86
N LEU A 252 -16.79 -22.46 33.12
CA LEU A 252 -16.95 -21.91 34.47
C LEU A 252 -18.31 -22.23 35.09
N LEU A 253 -19.37 -22.30 34.28
CA LEU A 253 -20.71 -22.73 34.73
C LEU A 253 -20.77 -24.23 35.04
N ARG A 254 -19.97 -25.06 34.36
CA ARG A 254 -19.90 -26.50 34.62
C ARG A 254 -19.12 -26.87 35.89
N ARG A 255 -18.20 -26.01 36.34
CA ARG A 255 -17.44 -26.18 37.60
C ARG A 255 -18.20 -25.80 38.87
N ARG A 256 -19.37 -25.15 38.76
CA ARG A 256 -20.21 -24.78 39.91
C ARG A 256 -21.34 -25.79 40.21
N ARG A 257 -21.42 -26.90 39.48
CA ARG A 257 -22.42 -27.97 39.68
C ARG A 257 -21.78 -29.35 39.92
N ALA A 258 -20.64 -29.40 40.60
CA ALA A 258 -20.06 -30.62 41.15
C ALA A 258 -19.79 -30.40 42.64
#